data_AF-A0A945MAU9-F1
#
_entry.id   AF-A0A945MAU9-F1
#
_cell.length_a   1.000
_cell.length_b   1.000
_cell.length_c   1.000
_cell.angle_alpha   90.00
_cell.angle_beta   90.00
_cell.angle_gamma   90.00
#
_symmetry.space_group_name_H-M   'P 1'
#
loop_
_entity.id
_entity.type
_entity.pdbx_description
1 polymer ?
#
loop_
_entity_poly.entity_id
_entity_poly.type
_entity_poly.pdbx_seq_one_letter_code
_entity_poly.pdbx_strand_id
1 'polypeptide(L)' 'MIDGLSKKLPESVLFACTMNTVRSAIAEGILKHFHGDKIFVDSAGLTAGDKNGYMIEVMAEIG' A
#
# COMPACT_ATOMS: atom_id res chain seq x y z
N MET A 1 -30.82 -9.53 9.67
CA MET A 1 -29.58 -9.33 10.45
C MET A 1 -28.49 -8.80 9.52
N ILE A 2 -28.47 -7.49 9.31
CA ILE A 2 -27.34 -6.78 8.67
C ILE A 2 -26.98 -5.55 9.51
N ASP A 3 -26.94 -5.72 10.83
CA ASP A 3 -26.33 -4.74 11.73
C ASP A 3 -24.87 -5.18 11.91
N GLY A 4 -23.90 -4.48 11.32
CA GLY A 4 -22.51 -4.93 11.48
C GLY A 4 -21.37 -4.14 10.86
N LEU A 5 -21.60 -3.12 10.01
CA LEU A 5 -20.49 -2.31 9.51
C LEU A 5 -20.16 -1.16 10.48
N SER A 6 -19.81 -1.49 11.72
CA SER A 6 -18.90 -0.61 12.46
C SER A 6 -17.65 -0.48 11.57
N LYS A 7 -17.32 0.73 11.11
CA LYS A 7 -16.12 1.01 10.29
C LYS A 7 -14.84 0.78 11.11
N LYS A 8 -14.57 -0.47 11.46
CA LYS A 8 -13.29 -0.89 12.04
C LYS A 8 -12.31 -1.01 10.87
N LEU A 9 -11.10 -0.48 11.06
CA LEU A 9 -10.02 -0.67 10.09
C LEU A 9 -9.70 -2.16 9.96
N PRO A 10 -9.30 -2.64 8.78
CA PRO A 10 -8.77 -3.99 8.64
C PRO A 10 -7.47 -4.13 9.47
N GLU A 11 -7.18 -5.34 9.94
CA GLU A 11 -5.94 -5.59 10.70
C GLU A 11 -4.71 -5.62 9.76
N SER A 12 -4.89 -6.10 8.52
CA SER A 12 -3.82 -6.21 7.55
C SER A 12 -4.28 -5.99 6.11
N VAL A 13 -3.43 -5.42 5.27
CA VAL A 13 -3.64 -5.22 3.83
C VAL A 13 -2.37 -5.55 3.05
N LEU A 14 -2.49 -6.40 2.03
CA LEU A 14 -1.42 -6.69 1.06
C LEU A 14 -1.81 -6.14 -0.32
N PHE A 15 -1.00 -5.24 -0.88
CA PHE A 15 -1.19 -4.76 -2.25
C PHE A 15 -0.35 -5.59 -3.23
N ALA A 16 -0.93 -6.06 -4.32
CA ALA A 16 -0.22 -6.84 -5.33
C ALA A 16 -0.23 -6.14 -6.70
N CYS A 17 0.90 -6.17 -7.42
CA CYS A 17 0.94 -5.82 -8.83
C CYS A 17 1.89 -6.75 -9.60
N THR A 18 2.19 -6.48 -10.87
CA THR A 18 3.03 -7.36 -11.68
C THR A 18 4.48 -7.43 -11.16
N MET A 19 5.07 -6.28 -10.81
CA MET A 19 6.53 -6.17 -10.58
C MET A 19 6.92 -5.63 -9.20
N ASN A 20 5.95 -5.27 -8.35
CA ASN A 20 6.16 -4.55 -7.09
C ASN A 20 6.92 -3.20 -7.20
N THR A 21 7.07 -2.64 -8.40
CA THR A 21 7.89 -1.44 -8.61
C THR A 21 7.15 -0.10 -8.49
N VAL A 22 5.85 -0.06 -8.83
CA VAL A 22 5.08 1.20 -8.92
C VAL A 22 3.78 1.11 -8.15
N ARG A 23 2.75 0.48 -8.74
CA ARG A 23 1.36 0.52 -8.23
C ARG A 23 1.23 0.00 -6.81
N SER A 24 1.72 -1.21 -6.54
CA SER A 24 1.56 -1.81 -5.20
C SER A 24 2.45 -1.14 -4.14
N ALA A 25 3.67 -0.70 -4.51
CA ALA A 25 4.54 0.06 -3.62
C ALA A 25 3.98 1.45 -3.26
N ILE A 26 3.41 2.17 -4.23
CA ILE A 26 2.73 3.46 -4.00
C ILE A 26 1.54 3.26 -3.06
N ALA A 27 0.69 2.25 -3.31
CA ALA A 27 -0.47 1.99 -2.48
C ALA A 27 -0.10 1.63 -1.03
N GLU A 28 0.96 0.85 -0.84
CA GLU A 28 1.53 0.55 0.48
C GLU A 28 1.98 1.83 1.19
N GLY A 29 2.82 2.65 0.53
CA GLY A 29 3.33 3.89 1.09
C GLY A 29 2.22 4.87 1.47
N ILE A 30 1.22 5.03 0.60
CA ILE A 30 0.05 5.88 0.85
C ILE A 30 -0.74 5.39 2.06
N LEU A 31 -1.03 4.07 2.16
CA LEU A 31 -1.81 3.55 3.28
C LEU A 31 -1.06 3.69 4.60
N LYS A 32 0.26 3.42 4.60
CA LYS A 32 1.15 3.65 5.74
C LYS A 32 1.18 5.14 6.15
N HIS A 33 1.28 6.06 5.20
CA HIS A 33 1.28 7.50 5.46
C HIS A 33 0.00 7.96 6.18
N PHE A 34 -1.17 7.50 5.74
CA PHE A 34 -2.44 7.95 6.33
C PHE A 34 -2.85 7.22 7.61
N HIS A 35 -2.44 5.96 7.80
CA HIS A 35 -2.93 5.12 8.91
C HIS A 35 -1.84 4.71 9.91
N GLY A 36 -0.57 5.01 9.64
CA GLY A 36 0.56 4.61 10.47
C GLY A 36 0.54 3.10 10.73
N ASP A 37 0.78 2.72 11.98
CA ASP A 37 0.87 1.32 12.39
C ASP A 37 -0.49 0.69 12.77
N LYS A 38 -1.61 1.35 12.45
CA LYS A 38 -2.96 0.82 12.76
C LYS A 38 -3.36 -0.37 11.89
N ILE A 39 -2.69 -0.53 10.75
CA ILE A 39 -2.91 -1.59 9.77
C ILE A 39 -1.54 -2.16 9.46
N PHE A 40 -1.39 -3.49 9.49
CA PHE A 40 -0.20 -4.13 8.94
C PHE A 40 -0.27 -4.06 7.40
N VAL A 41 0.59 -3.25 6.80
CA VAL A 41 0.58 -3.02 5.34
C VAL A 41 1.87 -3.52 4.70
N ASP A 42 1.72 -4.27 3.62
CA ASP A 42 2.83 -4.76 2.80
C ASP A 42 2.44 -4.74 1.31
N SER A 43 3.42 -4.97 0.42
CA SER A 43 3.17 -5.13 -1.00
C SER A 43 4.00 -6.22 -1.66
N ALA A 44 3.47 -6.77 -2.76
CA ALA A 44 4.11 -7.84 -3.51
C ALA A 44 4.00 -7.64 -5.03
N GLY A 45 4.81 -8.44 -5.74
CA GLY A 45 4.90 -8.54 -7.19
C GLY A 45 4.79 -9.98 -7.64
N LEU A 46 4.13 -10.25 -8.76
CA LEU A 46 4.19 -11.57 -9.40
C LEU A 46 5.63 -11.93 -9.81
N THR A 47 6.37 -10.94 -10.29
CA THR A 47 7.81 -10.99 -10.54
C THR A 47 8.49 -9.85 -9.80
N ALA A 48 9.79 -10.00 -9.50
CA ALA A 48 10.57 -8.88 -8.99
C ALA A 48 10.87 -7.90 -10.14
N GLY A 49 10.64 -6.61 -9.89
CA GLY A 49 11.11 -5.54 -10.76
C GLY A 49 12.17 -4.68 -10.08
N ASP A 50 12.89 -3.91 -10.88
CA ASP A 50 13.85 -2.93 -10.37
C ASP A 50 13.15 -1.75 -9.69
N LYS A 51 13.89 -0.97 -8.91
CA LYS A 51 13.38 0.29 -8.35
C LYS A 51 13.09 1.29 -9.48
N ASN A 52 11.96 1.98 -9.40
CA ASN A 52 11.60 3.04 -10.35
C ASN A 52 11.84 4.41 -9.74
N GLY A 53 12.77 5.17 -10.31
CA GLY A 53 13.12 6.51 -9.83
C GLY A 53 11.94 7.48 -9.86
N TYR A 54 11.09 7.44 -10.89
CA TYR A 54 9.88 8.27 -10.94
C TYR A 54 8.89 7.95 -9.82
N MET A 55 8.77 6.68 -9.44
CA MET A 55 7.92 6.30 -8.30
C MET A 55 8.43 6.95 -7.02
N ILE A 56 9.75 6.96 -6.80
CA ILE A 56 10.37 7.57 -5.63
C ILE A 56 10.12 9.08 -5.61
N GLU A 57 10.37 9.78 -6.73
CA GLU A 57 10.14 11.22 -6.84
C GLU A 57 8.66 11.57 -6.60
N VAL A 58 7.72 10.80 -7.17
CA VAL A 58 6.27 11.00 -6.97
C VAL A 58 5.88 10.78 -5.51
N MET A 59 6.41 9.74 -4.85
CA MET A 59 6.11 9.50 -3.44
C MET A 59 6.67 10.60 -2.53
N ALA A 60 7.79 11.24 -2.92
CA ALA A 60 8.36 12.37 -2.18
C ALA A 60 7.47 13.63 -2.24
N GLU A 61 6.58 13.76 -3.22
CA GLU A 61 5.62 14.89 -3.28
C GLU A 61 4.53 14.80 -2.20
N ILE A 62 4.27 13.60 -1.65
CA ILE A 62 3.21 13.35 -0.67
C ILE A 62 3.67 13.65 0.76
N GLY A 63 4.98 13.82 1.00
CA GLY A 63 5.56 14.20 2.29
C GLY A 63 6.75 13.35 2.70
#